data_AF-A0A6B9FIB0-F1
#
_entry.id   AF-A0A6B9FIB0-F1
#
_cell.length_a   1.000
_cell.length_b   1.000
_cell.length_c   1.000
_cell.angle_alpha   90.00
_cell.angle_beta   90.00
_cell.angle_gamma   90.00
#
_symmetry.space_group_name_H-M   'P 1'
#
loop_
_entity.id
_entity.type
_entity.pdbx_description
1 polymer ?
#
loop_
_entity_poly.entity_id
_entity_poly.type
_entity_poly.pdbx_seq_one_letter_code
_entity_poly.pdbx_strand_id
1 'polypeptide(L)'
;MRFLTLARAAVILAPLVCGAARGAETGPPGASTGPVMTPLVADVLAAPRAVPMSDGRKHLVYELRLSNVLDGRFDLRRLVVRDGRSKRPLLALDREAIGQRLSLGGRRASPTTSLGAYQFGVVFLHVRLEAGAPIPETLVHDVDGFAEPLKADLSMQIAPTPVIDRPLPVLGAPLRGHGYIAGDGCCDSVRHVRALLPLNGVFRLAQRYAIDWEKIDDGNRIVRGDLKDVRSYRIYGEPVLAVADGTVVGARNDLPDQVPGALPSDLPIGEADGNFIVTDIGNGSFVLYAHLSPGSVSLRVGDHVTRGDRLGEVGNSGNSQAPHLHLHVMDGPNALLADGLPYVFEAFTVPAAVEAGTAAFDQAEATGSPLHLASKIPPSAVRDVLPLDLSIVDWGTPPSTPTKP
;
A
#
# COMPACT_ATOMS: atom_id res chain seq x y z
N MET A 1 -5.26 7.92 -77.37
CA MET A 1 -5.67 9.11 -76.59
C MET A 1 -5.63 8.77 -75.12
N ARG A 2 -4.77 9.48 -74.34
CA ARG A 2 -4.79 9.74 -72.87
C ARG A 2 -4.85 8.49 -71.94
N PHE A 3 -3.81 8.04 -71.22
CA PHE A 3 -3.00 8.62 -70.12
C PHE A 3 -3.79 9.25 -68.95
N LEU A 4 -3.63 8.67 -67.74
CA LEU A 4 -3.19 9.24 -66.43
C LEU A 4 -3.61 8.23 -65.32
N THR A 5 -2.76 7.46 -64.65
CA THR A 5 -1.56 7.71 -63.79
C THR A 5 -1.89 8.31 -62.42
N LEU A 6 -1.54 7.53 -61.38
CA LEU A 6 -1.65 7.81 -59.95
C LEU A 6 -0.93 9.10 -59.52
N ALA A 7 -1.57 9.88 -58.64
CA ALA A 7 -0.94 10.98 -57.93
C ALA A 7 -0.26 10.47 -56.64
N ARG A 8 1.07 10.51 -56.61
CA ARG A 8 1.89 10.52 -55.39
C ARG A 8 1.99 11.97 -54.91
N ALA A 9 1.55 12.26 -53.68
CA ALA A 9 1.87 13.52 -53.01
C ALA A 9 3.21 13.38 -52.29
N ALA A 10 4.18 14.19 -52.70
CA ALA A 10 5.49 14.33 -52.07
C ALA A 10 5.38 15.25 -50.84
N VAL A 11 5.88 14.79 -49.69
CA VAL A 11 6.11 15.64 -48.52
C VAL A 11 7.50 16.26 -48.66
N ILE A 12 7.55 17.59 -48.69
CA ILE A 12 8.77 18.39 -48.74
C ILE A 12 9.40 18.43 -47.35
N LEU A 13 10.63 17.91 -47.25
CA LEU A 13 11.50 18.04 -46.08
C LEU A 13 12.34 19.32 -46.24
N ALA A 14 12.21 20.29 -45.34
CA ALA A 14 13.10 21.45 -45.28
C ALA A 14 14.07 21.28 -44.09
N PRO A 15 15.39 21.47 -44.28
CA PRO A 15 16.34 21.44 -43.17
C PRO A 15 16.44 22.85 -42.56
N LEU A 16 16.25 22.98 -41.25
CA LEU A 16 16.63 24.22 -40.54
C LEU A 16 18.00 24.05 -39.90
N VAL A 17 18.87 24.97 -40.29
CA VAL A 17 20.30 25.08 -39.95
C VAL A 17 20.47 25.57 -38.51
N CYS A 18 21.53 25.07 -37.89
CA CYS A 18 22.06 25.41 -36.56
C CYS A 18 22.37 26.91 -36.39
N GLY A 19 21.95 27.50 -35.28
CA GLY A 19 22.39 28.81 -34.81
C GLY A 19 22.59 28.77 -33.30
N ALA A 20 23.84 28.92 -32.85
CA ALA A 20 24.21 28.92 -31.45
C ALA A 20 24.17 30.34 -30.83
N ALA A 21 23.75 30.36 -29.56
CA ALA A 21 24.22 31.20 -28.45
C ALA A 21 23.29 32.31 -27.88
N ARG A 22 22.98 32.06 -26.59
CA ARG A 22 22.85 32.97 -25.43
C ARG A 22 21.60 33.86 -25.29
N GLY A 23 20.87 33.57 -24.21
CA GLY A 23 19.93 34.46 -23.54
C GLY A 23 19.20 33.69 -22.44
N ALA A 24 19.80 33.62 -21.25
CA ALA A 24 19.07 33.17 -20.06
C ALA A 24 18.17 34.32 -19.60
N GLU A 25 16.86 34.19 -19.79
CA GLU A 25 15.87 35.03 -19.11
C GLU A 25 15.04 34.16 -18.17
N THR A 26 15.25 34.40 -16.88
CA THR A 26 14.43 33.92 -15.77
C THR A 26 13.11 34.71 -15.74
N GLY A 27 12.07 34.19 -16.40
CA GLY A 27 10.70 34.65 -16.25
C GLY A 27 9.92 33.81 -15.21
N PRO A 28 8.91 34.37 -14.52
CA PRO A 28 8.10 33.62 -13.56
C PRO A 28 7.27 32.54 -14.29
N PRO A 29 6.93 31.40 -13.67
CA PRO A 29 6.21 30.32 -14.33
C PRO A 29 4.75 30.71 -14.54
N GLY A 30 4.48 31.37 -15.66
CA GLY A 30 3.14 31.43 -16.25
C GLY A 30 2.79 30.05 -16.79
N ALA A 31 1.67 29.48 -16.37
CA ALA A 31 1.18 28.21 -16.88
C ALA A 31 1.06 28.27 -18.40
N SER A 32 1.83 27.44 -19.10
CA SER A 32 1.71 27.25 -20.55
C SER A 32 0.28 26.82 -20.89
N THR A 33 -0.47 27.66 -21.60
CA THR A 33 -1.82 27.35 -22.11
C THR A 33 -1.80 26.65 -23.48
N GLY A 34 -0.61 26.44 -24.05
CA GLY A 34 -0.41 25.69 -25.30
C GLY A 34 -0.08 24.21 -25.05
N PRO A 35 -0.28 23.33 -26.05
CA PRO A 35 0.08 21.93 -25.93
C PRO A 35 1.58 21.76 -25.66
N VAL A 36 1.92 20.96 -24.65
CA VAL A 36 3.31 20.61 -24.29
C VAL A 36 3.52 19.13 -24.59
N MET A 37 4.59 18.80 -25.31
CA MET A 37 4.96 17.41 -25.58
C MET A 37 5.56 16.76 -24.33
N THR A 38 4.94 15.69 -23.83
CA THR A 38 5.40 14.91 -22.68
C THR A 38 5.71 13.47 -23.11
N PRO A 39 6.99 13.11 -23.35
CA PRO A 39 7.37 11.77 -23.78
C PRO A 39 7.27 10.69 -22.69
N LEU A 40 7.01 11.11 -21.46
CA LEU A 40 6.56 10.25 -20.38
C LEU A 40 5.07 10.53 -20.15
N VAL A 41 4.23 9.51 -20.34
CA VAL A 41 2.80 9.57 -20.05
C VAL A 41 2.56 8.95 -18.68
N ALA A 42 1.65 9.52 -17.91
CA ALA A 42 1.37 9.02 -16.57
C ALA A 42 -0.10 9.05 -16.21
N ASP A 43 -0.47 8.09 -15.37
CA ASP A 43 -1.79 7.94 -14.76
C ASP A 43 -1.63 7.38 -13.35
N VAL A 44 -2.58 7.68 -12.48
CA VAL A 44 -2.66 7.10 -11.15
C VAL A 44 -3.63 5.93 -11.20
N LEU A 45 -3.17 4.75 -10.74
CA LEU A 45 -3.94 3.51 -10.87
C LEU A 45 -5.22 3.54 -10.03
N ALA A 46 -5.17 4.14 -8.84
CA ALA A 46 -6.34 4.45 -8.02
C ALA A 46 -6.12 5.77 -7.27
N ALA A 47 -7.12 6.64 -7.30
CA ALA A 47 -7.05 7.94 -6.64
C ALA A 47 -6.80 7.79 -5.13
N PRO A 48 -5.82 8.51 -4.55
CA PRO A 48 -5.50 8.37 -3.13
C PRO A 48 -6.65 8.85 -2.25
N ARG A 49 -6.80 8.19 -1.12
CA ARG A 49 -7.67 8.60 -0.02
C ARG A 49 -6.82 9.10 1.14
N ALA A 50 -7.26 10.16 1.80
CA ALA A 50 -6.62 10.66 3.01
C ALA A 50 -6.93 9.73 4.19
N VAL A 51 -5.89 9.11 4.76
CA VAL A 51 -6.04 8.20 5.90
C VAL A 51 -5.43 8.83 7.14
N PRO A 52 -6.21 9.11 8.20
CA PRO A 52 -5.66 9.56 9.47
C PRO A 52 -4.92 8.40 10.16
N MET A 53 -3.68 8.65 10.57
CA MET A 53 -2.77 7.66 11.12
C MET A 53 -2.44 7.92 12.59
N SER A 54 -1.89 6.92 13.27
CA SER A 54 -1.53 6.97 14.70
C SER A 54 -0.41 7.98 15.06
N ASP A 55 0.18 8.68 14.09
CA ASP A 55 1.09 9.80 14.29
C ASP A 55 0.40 11.18 14.28
N GLY A 56 -0.93 11.20 14.20
CA GLY A 56 -1.73 12.43 14.15
C GLY A 56 -1.71 13.13 12.80
N ARG A 57 -1.20 12.48 11.75
CA ARG A 57 -1.15 13.02 10.38
C ARG A 57 -2.08 12.26 9.45
N LYS A 58 -2.29 12.83 8.27
CA LYS A 58 -3.03 12.19 7.17
C LYS A 58 -2.06 11.72 6.10
N HIS A 59 -2.22 10.49 5.67
CA HIS A 59 -1.34 9.83 4.71
C HIS A 59 -2.12 9.57 3.41
N LEU A 60 -1.47 9.83 2.27
CA LEU A 60 -1.96 9.47 0.94
C LEU A 60 -1.03 8.40 0.38
N VAL A 61 -1.58 7.23 0.08
CA VAL A 61 -0.84 6.08 -0.47
C VAL A 61 -1.47 5.70 -1.80
N TYR A 62 -0.67 5.68 -2.87
CA TYR A 62 -1.15 5.45 -4.23
C TYR A 62 0.01 5.17 -5.20
N GLU A 63 -0.34 4.74 -6.40
CA GLU A 63 0.59 4.27 -7.42
C GLU A 63 0.51 5.15 -8.66
N LEU A 64 1.64 5.78 -9.01
CA LEU A 64 1.80 6.53 -10.24
C LEU A 64 2.43 5.63 -11.30
N ARG A 65 1.65 5.24 -12.30
CA ARG A 65 2.15 4.54 -13.48
C ARG A 65 2.79 5.54 -14.43
N LEU A 66 4.01 5.23 -14.85
CA LEU A 66 4.80 6.02 -15.80
C LEU A 66 5.08 5.16 -17.02
N SER A 67 4.73 5.65 -18.21
CA SER A 67 4.94 4.96 -19.49
C SER A 67 5.85 5.80 -20.37
N ASN A 68 7.04 5.27 -20.68
CA ASN A 68 7.95 5.88 -21.63
C ASN A 68 7.48 5.55 -23.05
N VAL A 69 7.04 6.56 -23.80
CA VAL A 69 6.58 6.37 -25.19
C VAL A 69 7.71 6.56 -26.23
N LEU A 70 8.93 6.80 -25.78
CA LEU A 70 10.11 6.92 -26.63
C LEU A 70 10.63 5.55 -27.07
N ASP A 71 11.36 5.56 -28.18
CA ASP A 71 12.12 4.43 -28.73
C ASP A 71 13.51 4.24 -28.09
N GLY A 72 13.80 4.97 -27.00
CA GLY A 72 15.02 4.84 -26.21
C GLY A 72 14.77 5.14 -24.73
N ARG A 73 15.85 5.17 -23.94
CA ARG A 73 15.76 5.23 -22.48
C ARG A 73 15.32 6.62 -21.97
N PHE A 74 14.52 6.62 -20.90
CA PHE A 74 14.25 7.79 -20.07
C PHE A 74 14.79 7.55 -18.66
N ASP A 75 15.72 8.39 -18.21
CA ASP A 75 16.32 8.34 -16.88
C ASP A 75 15.63 9.34 -15.95
N LEU A 76 14.92 8.85 -14.92
CA LEU A 76 14.28 9.70 -13.94
C LEU A 76 15.34 10.26 -12.96
N ARG A 77 15.23 11.56 -12.67
CA ARG A 77 16.14 12.28 -11.76
C ARG A 77 15.42 12.86 -10.55
N ARG A 78 14.20 13.36 -10.73
CA ARG A 78 13.41 13.97 -9.66
C ARG A 78 11.93 13.75 -9.89
N LEU A 79 11.19 13.54 -8.82
CA LEU A 79 9.73 13.51 -8.81
C LEU A 79 9.24 14.34 -7.63
N VAL A 80 8.34 15.30 -7.87
CA VAL A 80 7.71 16.09 -6.80
C VAL A 80 6.19 16.00 -6.93
N VAL A 81 5.56 15.54 -5.85
CA VAL A 81 4.10 15.61 -5.70
C VAL A 81 3.77 16.98 -5.13
N ARG A 82 2.82 17.68 -5.75
CA ARG A 82 2.32 18.98 -5.30
C ARG A 82 0.82 18.97 -5.13
N ASP A 83 0.36 19.83 -4.22
CA ASP A 83 -1.02 20.27 -4.20
C ASP A 83 -1.35 20.96 -5.54
N GLY A 84 -2.40 20.50 -6.21
CA GLY A 84 -2.79 20.98 -7.53
C GLY A 84 -3.20 22.45 -7.56
N ARG A 85 -3.74 22.99 -6.46
CA ARG A 85 -4.16 24.39 -6.32
C ARG A 85 -3.03 25.27 -5.81
N SER A 86 -2.48 24.96 -4.64
CA SER A 86 -1.47 25.81 -3.99
C SER A 86 -0.07 25.67 -4.60
N LYS A 87 0.16 24.60 -5.39
CA LYS A 87 1.47 24.20 -5.95
C LYS A 87 2.55 23.94 -4.90
N ARG A 88 2.18 23.92 -3.61
CA ARG A 88 3.09 23.57 -2.52
C ARG A 88 3.59 22.14 -2.70
N PRO A 89 4.91 21.87 -2.58
CA PRO A 89 5.42 20.51 -2.58
C PRO A 89 4.95 19.77 -1.33
N LEU A 90 4.44 18.55 -1.53
CA LEU A 90 3.97 17.64 -0.49
C LEU A 90 4.92 16.45 -0.31
N LEU A 91 5.60 16.04 -1.38
CA LEU A 91 6.65 15.02 -1.38
C LEU A 91 7.67 15.37 -2.46
N ALA A 92 8.96 15.20 -2.18
CA ALA A 92 10.02 15.30 -3.16
C ALA A 92 10.91 14.06 -3.08
N LEU A 93 11.10 13.40 -4.21
CA LEU A 93 11.96 12.25 -4.39
C LEU A 93 13.09 12.64 -5.33
N ASP A 94 14.33 12.42 -4.89
CA ASP A 94 15.49 12.44 -5.76
C ASP A 94 15.65 11.09 -6.47
N ARG A 95 16.73 10.95 -7.24
CA ARG A 95 17.01 9.73 -8.00
C ARG A 95 17.15 8.49 -7.13
N GLU A 96 17.75 8.60 -5.95
CA GLU A 96 17.93 7.47 -5.05
C GLU A 96 16.58 7.02 -4.48
N ALA A 97 15.79 7.96 -3.97
CA ALA A 97 14.46 7.69 -3.45
C ALA A 97 13.49 7.15 -4.53
N ILE A 98 13.63 7.62 -5.78
CA ILE A 98 12.95 7.01 -6.93
C ILE A 98 13.38 5.56 -7.11
N GLY A 99 14.68 5.27 -7.08
CA GLY A 99 15.20 3.90 -7.22
C GLY A 99 14.64 2.92 -6.18
N GLN A 100 14.30 3.41 -4.99
CA GLN A 100 13.68 2.60 -3.93
C GLN A 100 12.16 2.42 -4.10
N ARG A 101 11.49 3.24 -4.93
CA ARG A 101 10.02 3.29 -5.04
C ARG A 101 9.47 2.98 -6.43
N LEU A 102 10.27 3.14 -7.48
CA LEU A 102 9.90 2.83 -8.86
C LEU A 102 10.22 1.36 -9.16
N SER A 103 9.19 0.60 -9.51
CA SER A 103 9.31 -0.80 -9.93
C SER A 103 9.00 -0.94 -11.42
N LEU A 104 9.93 -1.55 -12.17
CA LEU A 104 9.72 -1.84 -13.60
C LEU A 104 8.52 -2.79 -13.77
N GLY A 105 7.58 -2.43 -14.65
CA GLY A 105 6.35 -3.18 -14.86
C GLY A 105 5.43 -3.27 -13.62
N GLY A 106 5.71 -2.49 -12.57
CA GLY A 106 5.02 -2.61 -11.27
C GLY A 106 5.34 -3.88 -10.48
N ARG A 107 6.38 -4.63 -10.88
CA ARG A 107 6.77 -5.89 -10.23
C ARG A 107 7.62 -5.63 -8.99
N ARG A 108 7.22 -6.22 -7.85
CA ARG A 108 8.05 -6.24 -6.63
C ARG A 108 9.47 -6.76 -6.92
N ALA A 109 10.45 -6.28 -6.15
CA ALA A 109 11.87 -6.61 -6.31
C ALA A 109 12.46 -6.30 -7.72
N SER A 110 11.86 -5.36 -8.46
CA SER A 110 12.40 -4.86 -9.74
C SER A 110 12.67 -3.33 -9.68
N PRO A 111 13.45 -2.83 -8.70
CA PRO A 111 13.72 -1.41 -8.56
C PRO A 111 14.47 -0.86 -9.77
N THR A 112 14.13 0.36 -10.19
CA THR A 112 14.82 1.06 -11.28
C THR A 112 14.74 2.57 -11.13
N THR A 113 15.66 3.28 -11.79
CA THR A 113 15.56 4.74 -12.00
C THR A 113 15.35 5.11 -13.46
N SER A 114 15.20 4.11 -14.33
CA SER A 114 15.14 4.28 -15.78
C SER A 114 14.06 3.41 -16.38
N LEU A 115 13.40 3.92 -17.40
CA LEU A 115 12.49 3.17 -18.27
C LEU A 115 13.12 3.08 -19.65
N GLY A 116 13.34 1.86 -20.14
CA GLY A 116 13.76 1.62 -21.52
C GLY A 116 12.67 1.98 -22.54
N ALA A 117 12.98 1.77 -23.81
CA ALA A 117 12.05 2.03 -24.92
C ALA A 117 10.71 1.32 -24.68
N TYR A 118 9.61 2.07 -24.76
CA TYR A 118 8.23 1.55 -24.63
C TYR A 118 7.92 0.83 -23.31
N GLN A 119 8.76 0.97 -22.29
CA GLN A 119 8.52 0.37 -20.99
C GLN A 119 7.63 1.25 -20.12
N PHE A 120 6.91 0.61 -19.21
CA PHE A 120 6.26 1.30 -18.10
C PHE A 120 6.82 0.82 -16.77
N GLY A 121 6.69 1.66 -15.75
CA GLY A 121 6.95 1.33 -14.36
C GLY A 121 5.92 1.98 -13.45
N VAL A 122 5.93 1.57 -12.18
CA VAL A 122 5.01 2.09 -11.16
C VAL A 122 5.82 2.65 -10.02
N VAL A 123 5.59 3.92 -9.67
CA VAL A 123 6.14 4.56 -8.49
C VAL A 123 5.13 4.43 -7.35
N PHE A 124 5.52 3.76 -6.27
CA PHE A 124 4.71 3.64 -5.06
C PHE A 124 4.92 4.88 -4.17
N LEU A 125 3.91 5.74 -4.14
CA LEU A 125 3.95 7.04 -3.49
C LEU A 125 3.29 7.00 -2.11
N HIS A 126 3.99 7.57 -1.14
CA HIS A 126 3.52 7.77 0.22
C HIS A 126 3.74 9.25 0.56
N VAL A 127 2.64 10.02 0.60
CA VAL A 127 2.66 11.45 0.94
C VAL A 127 2.10 11.62 2.34
N ARG A 128 2.92 12.17 3.23
CA ARG A 128 2.54 12.47 4.62
C ARG A 128 2.21 13.95 4.75
N LEU A 129 0.94 14.28 4.96
CA LEU A 129 0.50 15.65 5.15
C LEU A 129 0.85 16.12 6.56
N GLU A 130 1.25 17.38 6.72
CA GLU A 130 1.50 17.95 8.05
C GLU A 130 0.25 17.90 8.93
N ALA A 131 0.45 17.78 10.25
CA ALA A 131 -0.66 17.70 11.20
C ALA A 131 -1.56 18.95 11.09
N GLY A 132 -2.87 18.73 10.98
CA GLY A 132 -3.85 19.81 10.80
C GLY A 132 -3.86 20.47 9.41
N ALA A 133 -3.01 20.05 8.47
CA ALA A 133 -3.04 20.57 7.10
C ALA A 133 -4.35 20.16 6.40
N PRO A 134 -4.89 21.01 5.50
CA PRO A 134 -6.04 20.64 4.67
C PRO A 134 -5.65 19.49 3.73
N ILE A 135 -6.63 18.64 3.41
CA ILE A 135 -6.46 17.62 2.38
C ILE A 135 -6.49 18.34 1.02
N PRO A 136 -5.47 18.15 0.15
CA PRO A 136 -5.49 18.74 -1.17
C PRO A 136 -6.61 18.12 -2.01
N GLU A 137 -7.39 18.92 -2.74
CA GLU A 137 -8.45 18.40 -3.63
C GLU A 137 -7.89 17.64 -4.83
N THR A 138 -6.72 18.09 -5.31
CA THR A 138 -6.01 17.49 -6.44
C THR A 138 -4.50 17.46 -6.18
N LEU A 139 -3.83 16.51 -6.80
CA LEU A 139 -2.37 16.39 -6.86
C LEU A 139 -1.89 16.57 -8.30
N VAL A 140 -0.68 17.10 -8.46
CA VAL A 140 0.06 17.10 -9.72
C VAL A 140 1.49 16.62 -9.48
N HIS A 141 2.10 16.03 -10.50
CA HIS A 141 3.42 15.40 -10.40
C HIS A 141 4.39 16.10 -11.33
N ASP A 142 5.40 16.77 -10.78
CA ASP A 142 6.50 17.29 -11.56
C ASP A 142 7.58 16.22 -11.66
N VAL A 143 7.94 15.82 -12.89
CA VAL A 143 8.99 14.84 -13.17
C VAL A 143 10.10 15.49 -13.98
N ASP A 144 11.33 15.33 -13.50
CA ASP A 144 12.53 15.68 -14.25
C ASP A 144 13.30 14.41 -14.62
N GLY A 145 13.82 14.39 -15.84
CA GLY A 145 14.64 13.28 -16.32
C GLY A 145 15.38 13.59 -17.60
N PHE A 146 16.20 12.63 -18.04
CA PHE A 146 16.95 12.71 -19.28
C PHE A 146 16.34 11.76 -20.31
N ALA A 147 15.98 12.31 -21.47
CA ALA A 147 15.50 11.53 -22.61
C ALA A 147 16.67 11.25 -23.56
N GLU A 148 17.11 10.00 -23.62
CA GLU A 148 18.25 9.57 -24.45
C GLU A 148 18.06 9.89 -25.93
N PRO A 149 16.91 9.56 -26.58
CA PRO A 149 16.71 9.86 -28.00
C PRO A 149 16.78 11.36 -28.34
N LEU A 150 16.34 12.20 -27.40
CA LEU A 150 16.33 13.66 -27.57
C LEU A 150 17.65 14.30 -27.13
N LYS A 151 18.51 13.55 -26.43
CA LYS A 151 19.75 14.04 -25.81
C LYS A 151 19.53 15.29 -24.96
N ALA A 152 18.41 15.34 -24.24
CA ALA A 152 17.96 16.52 -23.52
C ALA A 152 17.40 16.16 -22.14
N ASP A 153 17.59 17.10 -21.22
CA ASP A 153 16.88 17.10 -19.94
C ASP A 153 15.48 17.67 -20.14
N LEU A 154 14.49 16.99 -19.58
CA LEU A 154 13.09 17.35 -19.65
C LEU A 154 12.51 17.52 -18.25
N SER A 155 11.65 18.53 -18.12
CA SER A 155 10.80 18.76 -16.97
C SER A 155 9.35 18.78 -17.44
N MET A 156 8.48 18.04 -16.75
CA MET A 156 7.08 17.92 -17.13
C MET A 156 6.19 17.81 -15.90
N GLN A 157 4.99 18.39 -16.00
CA GLN A 157 3.92 18.19 -15.02
C GLN A 157 2.91 17.22 -15.61
N ILE A 158 2.65 16.12 -14.91
CA ILE A 158 1.85 14.99 -15.40
C ILE A 158 0.84 14.51 -14.35
N ALA A 159 -0.10 13.68 -14.80
CA ALA A 159 -1.08 12.98 -13.98
C ALA A 159 -1.79 13.88 -12.94
N PRO A 160 -2.59 14.88 -13.36
CA PRO A 160 -3.49 15.55 -12.44
C PRO A 160 -4.45 14.52 -11.83
N THR A 161 -4.45 14.43 -10.50
CA THR A 161 -5.09 13.31 -9.79
C THR A 161 -6.03 13.87 -8.72
N PRO A 162 -7.33 13.50 -8.71
CA PRO A 162 -8.21 13.87 -7.61
C PRO A 162 -7.82 13.13 -6.32
N VAL A 163 -8.02 13.77 -5.17
CA VAL A 163 -7.93 13.11 -3.87
C VAL A 163 -9.33 12.84 -3.36
N ILE A 164 -9.57 11.62 -2.88
CA ILE A 164 -10.87 11.21 -2.37
C ILE A 164 -10.91 11.45 -0.86
N ASP A 165 -11.72 12.41 -0.44
CA ASP A 165 -12.04 12.68 0.96
C ASP A 165 -13.47 12.21 1.28
N ARG A 166 -13.60 10.90 1.51
CA ARG A 166 -14.87 10.25 1.88
C ARG A 166 -14.69 9.47 3.18
N PRO A 167 -15.73 9.34 4.02
CA PRO A 167 -15.67 8.56 5.25
C PRO A 167 -15.04 7.17 5.06
N LEU A 168 -14.18 6.79 5.99
CA LEU A 168 -13.54 5.48 6.04
C LEU A 168 -14.39 4.54 6.90
N PRO A 169 -14.43 3.23 6.60
CA PRO A 169 -14.95 2.24 7.54
C PRO A 169 -14.22 2.34 8.89
N VAL A 170 -15.00 2.39 9.97
CA VAL A 170 -14.48 2.40 11.35
C VAL A 170 -14.62 0.99 11.92
N LEU A 171 -13.49 0.38 12.21
CA LEU A 171 -13.37 -1.01 12.62
C LEU A 171 -13.18 -1.12 14.14
N GLY A 172 -13.71 -2.18 14.72
CA GLY A 172 -13.40 -2.64 16.05
C GLY A 172 -12.09 -3.42 16.13
N ALA A 173 -11.71 -3.78 17.35
CA ALA A 173 -10.54 -4.60 17.60
C ALA A 173 -10.73 -6.01 16.98
N PRO A 174 -9.83 -6.47 16.10
CA PRO A 174 -9.86 -7.82 15.54
C PRO A 174 -9.36 -8.88 16.54
N LEU A 175 -8.68 -8.45 17.61
CA LEU A 175 -8.00 -9.25 18.63
C LEU A 175 -8.22 -8.61 20.01
N ARG A 176 -7.82 -9.27 21.11
CA ARG A 176 -8.01 -8.77 22.50
C ARG A 176 -6.72 -8.81 23.31
N GLY A 177 -6.45 -7.74 24.06
CA GLY A 177 -5.29 -7.67 24.95
C GLY A 177 -4.18 -6.83 24.37
N HIS A 178 -2.93 -7.10 24.74
CA HIS A 178 -1.78 -6.24 24.49
C HIS A 178 -0.69 -6.94 23.67
N GLY A 179 0.25 -6.13 23.16
CA GLY A 179 1.46 -6.61 22.52
C GLY A 179 1.26 -7.08 21.08
N TYR A 180 0.29 -6.53 20.35
CA TYR A 180 0.10 -6.87 18.93
C TYR A 180 0.97 -6.00 18.05
N ILE A 181 1.68 -6.57 17.08
CA ILE A 181 2.45 -5.84 16.08
C ILE A 181 1.55 -5.62 14.87
N ALA A 182 1.41 -4.38 14.41
CA ALA A 182 0.83 -4.09 13.10
C ALA A 182 1.90 -4.28 12.02
N GLY A 183 2.10 -5.51 11.54
CA GLY A 183 3.12 -5.87 10.57
C GLY A 183 2.69 -5.65 9.12
N ASP A 184 3.68 -5.32 8.29
CA ASP A 184 3.51 -5.10 6.85
C ASP A 184 2.39 -4.12 6.48
N GLY A 185 2.13 -3.19 7.39
CA GLY A 185 1.03 -2.25 7.30
C GLY A 185 1.38 -1.01 6.49
N CYS A 186 0.51 -0.02 6.61
CA CYS A 186 0.73 1.26 5.99
C CYS A 186 2.00 1.94 6.58
N CYS A 187 2.91 2.48 5.78
CA CYS A 187 2.63 2.91 4.40
C CYS A 187 3.73 2.66 3.38
N ASP A 188 4.85 2.05 3.79
CA ASP A 188 6.00 1.80 2.91
C ASP A 188 6.38 0.33 2.79
N SER A 189 5.69 -0.57 3.50
CA SER A 189 5.94 -2.02 3.43
C SER A 189 5.89 -2.49 1.97
N VAL A 190 6.89 -3.30 1.60
CA VAL A 190 7.00 -3.85 0.25
C VAL A 190 6.05 -5.04 0.06
N ARG A 191 5.72 -5.78 1.13
CA ARG A 191 4.91 -7.00 1.02
C ARG A 191 3.47 -6.66 0.64
N HIS A 192 2.80 -5.78 1.38
CA HIS A 192 1.40 -5.42 1.11
C HIS A 192 1.21 -4.18 0.25
N VAL A 193 1.78 -3.04 0.67
CA VAL A 193 1.50 -1.73 0.02
C VAL A 193 1.92 -1.73 -1.46
N ARG A 194 2.82 -2.64 -1.86
CA ARG A 194 3.30 -2.80 -3.24
C ARG A 194 2.81 -4.07 -3.93
N ALA A 195 1.76 -4.72 -3.41
CA ALA A 195 1.17 -5.93 -3.98
C ALA A 195 0.28 -5.63 -5.20
N LEU A 196 0.91 -5.25 -6.32
CA LEU A 196 0.23 -5.04 -7.60
C LEU A 196 0.09 -6.38 -8.35
N LEU A 197 -1.11 -6.96 -8.36
CA LEU A 197 -1.36 -8.29 -8.93
C LEU A 197 -1.92 -8.20 -10.37
N PRO A 198 -1.27 -8.78 -11.39
CA PRO A 198 -1.78 -8.82 -12.75
C PRO A 198 -2.76 -10.00 -12.92
N LEU A 199 -4.05 -9.78 -12.63
CA LEU A 199 -5.07 -10.81 -12.63
C LEU A 199 -6.16 -10.50 -13.64
N ASN A 200 -6.48 -11.49 -14.48
CA ASN A 200 -7.52 -11.38 -15.52
C ASN A 200 -7.34 -10.17 -16.46
N GLY A 201 -6.10 -9.85 -16.81
CA GLY A 201 -5.77 -8.75 -17.73
C GLY A 201 -5.80 -7.35 -17.13
N VAL A 202 -6.03 -7.23 -15.82
CA VAL A 202 -6.03 -5.96 -15.09
C VAL A 202 -5.08 -6.02 -13.89
N PHE A 203 -4.60 -4.87 -13.45
CA PHE A 203 -3.91 -4.78 -12.17
C PHE A 203 -4.92 -4.67 -11.03
N ARG A 204 -4.67 -5.41 -9.96
CA ARG A 204 -5.38 -5.32 -8.68
C ARG A 204 -4.41 -4.82 -7.61
N LEU A 205 -4.82 -3.77 -6.91
CA LEU A 205 -4.08 -3.15 -5.83
C LEU A 205 -4.49 -3.80 -4.50
N ALA A 206 -4.41 -5.13 -4.51
CA ALA A 206 -4.77 -5.95 -3.37
C ALA A 206 -3.88 -5.57 -2.18
N GLN A 207 -4.41 -5.74 -0.97
CA GLN A 207 -3.64 -5.60 0.26
C GLN A 207 -3.04 -4.22 0.55
N ARG A 208 -3.32 -3.14 -0.21
CA ARG A 208 -2.68 -1.81 0.00
C ARG A 208 -2.71 -1.32 1.46
N TYR A 209 -3.81 -1.62 2.17
CA TYR A 209 -4.01 -1.25 3.57
C TYR A 209 -4.10 -2.46 4.50
N ALA A 210 -3.64 -3.64 4.07
CA ALA A 210 -3.62 -4.82 4.89
C ALA A 210 -2.64 -4.72 6.05
N ILE A 211 -2.96 -5.42 7.13
CA ILE A 211 -2.08 -5.58 8.28
C ILE A 211 -2.00 -7.07 8.59
N ASP A 212 -0.77 -7.57 8.71
CA ASP A 212 -0.48 -8.85 9.33
C ASP A 212 -0.27 -8.60 10.81
N TRP A 213 -1.25 -9.01 11.62
CA TRP A 213 -1.17 -8.91 13.06
C TRP A 213 -0.35 -10.07 13.60
N GLU A 214 0.70 -9.73 14.33
CA GLU A 214 1.49 -10.66 15.13
C GLU A 214 1.43 -10.28 16.61
N LYS A 215 2.00 -11.10 17.50
CA LYS A 215 1.98 -10.84 18.94
C LYS A 215 3.36 -11.09 19.55
N ILE A 216 3.74 -10.25 20.51
CA ILE A 216 4.93 -10.44 21.33
C ILE A 216 4.58 -10.89 22.74
N ASP A 217 5.51 -11.58 23.38
CA ASP A 217 5.51 -11.81 24.83
C ASP A 217 6.13 -10.63 25.61
N ASP A 218 6.15 -10.74 26.94
CA ASP A 218 6.75 -9.73 27.84
C ASP A 218 8.27 -9.55 27.63
N GLY A 219 8.92 -10.49 26.92
CA GLY A 219 10.31 -10.44 26.51
C GLY A 219 10.51 -9.90 25.09
N ASN A 220 9.48 -9.30 24.48
CA ASN A 220 9.44 -8.82 23.10
C ASN A 220 9.70 -9.89 22.04
N ARG A 221 9.40 -11.16 22.32
CA ARG A 221 9.59 -12.25 21.36
C ARG A 221 8.28 -12.60 20.67
N ILE A 222 8.33 -12.74 19.35
CA ILE A 222 7.22 -13.23 18.52
C ILE A 222 7.02 -14.73 18.73
N VAL A 223 8.12 -15.46 18.90
CA VAL A 223 8.17 -16.93 19.00
C VAL A 223 9.11 -17.37 20.10
N ARG A 224 8.70 -18.40 20.84
CA ARG A 224 9.51 -19.04 21.88
C ARG A 224 9.37 -20.56 21.78
N GLY A 225 10.46 -21.23 21.41
CA GLY A 225 10.48 -22.68 21.27
C GLY A 225 10.95 -23.09 19.89
N ASP A 226 10.32 -24.13 19.35
CA ASP A 226 10.64 -24.63 18.02
C ASP A 226 10.06 -23.70 16.95
N LEU A 227 10.94 -23.09 16.15
CA LEU A 227 10.59 -22.20 15.04
C LEU A 227 9.81 -22.91 13.93
N LYS A 228 9.70 -24.25 13.97
CA LYS A 228 8.90 -25.05 13.03
C LYS A 228 7.55 -25.51 13.59
N ASP A 229 7.25 -25.22 14.85
CA ASP A 229 5.94 -25.48 15.45
C ASP A 229 5.14 -24.18 15.55
N VAL A 230 4.00 -24.12 14.87
CA VAL A 230 3.06 -22.99 14.92
C VAL A 230 2.67 -22.62 16.35
N ARG A 231 2.62 -23.59 17.28
CA ARG A 231 2.27 -23.36 18.69
C ARG A 231 3.35 -22.62 19.47
N SER A 232 4.56 -22.50 18.93
CA SER A 232 5.64 -21.72 19.54
C SER A 232 5.46 -20.21 19.33
N TYR A 233 4.61 -19.80 18.39
CA TYR A 233 4.35 -18.40 18.07
C TYR A 233 3.26 -17.83 18.97
N ARG A 234 3.47 -16.61 19.47
CA ARG A 234 2.65 -16.06 20.54
C ARG A 234 1.20 -15.77 20.12
N ILE A 235 0.96 -15.50 18.84
CA ILE A 235 -0.38 -15.20 18.33
C ILE A 235 -1.19 -16.44 17.95
N TYR A 236 -0.55 -17.60 17.73
CA TYR A 236 -1.26 -18.79 17.26
C TYR A 236 -2.37 -19.22 18.23
N GLY A 237 -3.57 -19.46 17.71
CA GLY A 237 -4.76 -19.82 18.50
C GLY A 237 -5.50 -18.64 19.14
N GLU A 238 -5.03 -17.40 18.99
CA GLU A 238 -5.74 -16.23 19.51
C GLU A 238 -7.14 -16.09 18.86
N PRO A 239 -8.19 -15.77 19.63
CA PRO A 239 -9.52 -15.57 19.07
C PRO A 239 -9.56 -14.39 18.10
N VAL A 240 -10.04 -14.64 16.88
CA VAL A 240 -10.28 -13.59 15.87
C VAL A 240 -11.71 -13.07 16.00
N LEU A 241 -11.87 -11.76 16.01
CA LEU A 241 -13.14 -11.08 16.24
C LEU A 241 -13.64 -10.34 15.00
N ALA A 242 -14.96 -10.34 14.83
CA ALA A 242 -15.64 -9.47 13.89
C ALA A 242 -15.34 -8.00 14.22
N VAL A 243 -14.88 -7.23 13.24
CA VAL A 243 -14.49 -5.83 13.43
C VAL A 243 -15.66 -4.89 13.17
N ALA A 244 -16.71 -5.36 12.53
CA ALA A 244 -17.94 -4.64 12.30
C ALA A 244 -19.11 -5.63 12.21
N ASP A 245 -20.31 -5.10 12.33
CA ASP A 245 -21.52 -5.85 11.99
C ASP A 245 -21.51 -6.17 10.50
N GLY A 246 -21.98 -7.35 10.12
CA GLY A 246 -21.97 -7.74 8.73
C GLY A 246 -22.57 -9.09 8.43
N THR A 247 -22.46 -9.49 7.17
CA THR A 247 -22.89 -10.80 6.67
C THR A 247 -21.69 -11.54 6.11
N VAL A 248 -21.52 -12.80 6.46
CA VAL A 248 -20.47 -13.66 5.90
C VAL A 248 -20.78 -13.91 4.42
N VAL A 249 -19.85 -13.55 3.54
CA VAL A 249 -19.97 -13.72 2.08
C VAL A 249 -18.92 -14.67 1.50
N GLY A 250 -17.91 -15.05 2.29
CA GLY A 250 -16.94 -16.07 1.95
C GLY A 250 -16.42 -16.75 3.21
N ALA A 251 -16.19 -18.06 3.16
CA ALA A 251 -15.57 -18.80 4.26
C ALA A 251 -14.85 -20.05 3.74
N ARG A 252 -13.72 -20.40 4.38
CA ARG A 252 -12.96 -21.63 4.12
C ARG A 252 -12.36 -22.16 5.41
N ASN A 253 -12.30 -23.49 5.58
CA ASN A 253 -11.87 -24.13 6.84
C ASN A 253 -11.17 -25.50 6.67
N ASP A 254 -10.76 -25.85 5.46
CA ASP A 254 -10.27 -27.20 5.09
C ASP A 254 -8.75 -27.26 4.84
N LEU A 255 -8.04 -26.13 4.85
CA LEU A 255 -6.60 -26.11 4.60
C LEU A 255 -5.79 -26.34 5.88
N PRO A 256 -4.71 -27.13 5.84
CA PRO A 256 -3.81 -27.28 6.97
C PRO A 256 -2.97 -26.02 7.19
N ASP A 257 -2.40 -25.90 8.38
CA ASP A 257 -1.35 -24.92 8.63
C ASP A 257 -0.06 -25.29 7.88
N GLN A 258 0.67 -24.26 7.45
CA GLN A 258 2.02 -24.41 6.92
C GLN A 258 3.02 -24.63 8.05
N VAL A 259 4.14 -25.27 7.72
CA VAL A 259 5.33 -25.30 8.59
C VAL A 259 6.02 -23.93 8.54
N PRO A 260 6.20 -23.21 9.67
CA PRO A 260 6.76 -21.87 9.64
C PRO A 260 8.21 -21.79 9.12
N GLY A 261 8.60 -20.60 8.69
CA GLY A 261 9.92 -20.22 8.21
C GLY A 261 10.13 -20.34 6.70
N ALA A 262 9.09 -20.65 5.92
CA ALA A 262 9.11 -20.56 4.46
C ALA A 262 7.68 -20.41 3.92
N LEU A 263 7.53 -19.68 2.81
CA LEU A 263 6.29 -19.70 2.04
C LEU A 263 6.14 -21.05 1.31
N PRO A 264 4.90 -21.55 1.12
CA PRO A 264 4.67 -22.76 0.33
C PRO A 264 5.04 -22.53 -1.14
N SER A 265 5.70 -23.51 -1.78
CA SER A 265 6.19 -23.39 -3.16
C SER A 265 5.14 -23.61 -4.25
N ASP A 266 4.12 -24.44 -3.98
CA ASP A 266 3.19 -24.97 -4.99
C ASP A 266 1.72 -24.75 -4.60
N LEU A 267 1.44 -23.69 -3.85
CA LEU A 267 0.09 -23.37 -3.42
C LEU A 267 -0.71 -22.79 -4.61
N PRO A 268 -1.89 -23.36 -4.95
CA PRO A 268 -2.74 -22.76 -5.97
C PRO A 268 -3.17 -21.36 -5.55
N ILE A 269 -3.27 -20.43 -6.50
CA ILE A 269 -3.57 -19.03 -6.19
C ILE A 269 -4.87 -18.86 -5.39
N GLY A 270 -5.90 -19.66 -5.66
CA GLY A 270 -7.17 -19.63 -4.94
C GLY A 270 -7.10 -20.14 -3.49
N GLU A 271 -5.94 -20.62 -3.05
CA GLU A 271 -5.69 -21.05 -1.67
C GLU A 271 -4.79 -20.06 -0.92
N ALA A 272 -4.38 -18.96 -1.55
CA ALA A 272 -3.46 -17.98 -0.97
C ALA A 272 -3.93 -17.45 0.38
N ASP A 273 -5.22 -17.19 0.55
CA ASP A 273 -5.81 -16.66 1.79
C ASP A 273 -5.92 -17.73 2.91
N GLY A 274 -5.66 -19.00 2.61
CA GLY A 274 -5.77 -20.11 3.57
C GLY A 274 -7.21 -20.41 3.97
N ASN A 275 -7.41 -20.73 5.24
CA ASN A 275 -8.73 -20.69 5.86
C ASN A 275 -9.06 -19.23 6.15
N PHE A 276 -10.26 -18.81 5.81
CA PHE A 276 -10.63 -17.40 5.91
C PHE A 276 -12.10 -17.22 6.19
N ILE A 277 -12.44 -15.99 6.58
CA ILE A 277 -13.80 -15.44 6.53
C ILE A 277 -13.74 -14.11 5.78
N VAL A 278 -14.73 -13.86 4.91
CA VAL A 278 -15.00 -12.54 4.33
C VAL A 278 -16.38 -12.07 4.79
N THR A 279 -16.46 -10.88 5.37
CA THR A 279 -17.73 -10.25 5.75
C THR A 279 -18.03 -9.03 4.88
N ASP A 280 -19.27 -8.91 4.40
CA ASP A 280 -19.81 -7.65 3.86
C ASP A 280 -20.29 -6.78 5.03
N ILE A 281 -19.67 -5.61 5.18
CA ILE A 281 -19.96 -4.64 6.25
C ILE A 281 -20.75 -3.44 5.73
N GLY A 282 -21.29 -3.54 4.51
CA GLY A 282 -22.08 -2.50 3.84
C GLY A 282 -21.24 -1.48 3.08
N ASN A 283 -21.94 -0.63 2.31
CA ASN A 283 -21.34 0.47 1.51
C ASN A 283 -20.24 0.01 0.53
N GLY A 284 -20.32 -1.23 0.05
CA GLY A 284 -19.33 -1.81 -0.87
C GLY A 284 -17.98 -2.11 -0.21
N SER A 285 -17.94 -2.22 1.13
CA SER A 285 -16.74 -2.59 1.88
C SER A 285 -16.85 -4.02 2.40
N PHE A 286 -15.81 -4.81 2.18
CA PHE A 286 -15.70 -6.19 2.63
C PHE A 286 -14.46 -6.36 3.50
N VAL A 287 -14.51 -7.18 4.54
CA VAL A 287 -13.36 -7.44 5.44
C VAL A 287 -12.90 -8.88 5.27
N LEU A 288 -11.62 -9.08 4.94
CA LEU A 288 -10.98 -10.39 4.94
C LEU A 288 -10.32 -10.65 6.29
N TYR A 289 -10.51 -11.86 6.82
CA TYR A 289 -9.77 -12.47 7.91
C TYR A 289 -9.12 -13.75 7.37
N ALA A 290 -7.82 -13.74 7.12
CA ALA A 290 -7.11 -14.85 6.46
C ALA A 290 -6.16 -15.60 7.41
N HIS A 291 -5.62 -16.70 6.89
CA HIS A 291 -4.67 -17.60 7.56
C HIS A 291 -5.19 -18.21 8.87
N LEU A 292 -6.51 -18.42 8.97
CA LEU A 292 -7.14 -18.97 10.17
C LEU A 292 -6.73 -20.42 10.43
N SER A 293 -6.80 -20.84 11.69
CA SER A 293 -6.41 -22.20 12.11
C SER A 293 -7.40 -23.24 11.57
N PRO A 294 -6.93 -24.42 11.12
CA PRO A 294 -7.78 -25.48 10.57
C PRO A 294 -8.85 -25.91 11.57
N GLY A 295 -10.11 -25.99 11.13
CA GLY A 295 -11.23 -26.38 11.98
C GLY A 295 -11.79 -25.26 12.87
N SER A 296 -11.17 -24.08 12.92
CA SER A 296 -11.62 -22.99 13.80
C SER A 296 -12.78 -22.16 13.23
N VAL A 297 -12.95 -22.15 11.91
CA VAL A 297 -14.01 -21.39 11.23
C VAL A 297 -15.33 -22.17 11.27
N SER A 298 -16.26 -21.71 12.11
CA SER A 298 -17.57 -22.35 12.30
C SER A 298 -18.72 -21.70 11.54
N LEU A 299 -18.49 -20.50 11.00
CA LEU A 299 -19.47 -19.69 10.27
C LEU A 299 -19.60 -20.12 8.81
N ARG A 300 -20.76 -19.83 8.22
CA ARG A 300 -21.12 -20.14 6.84
C ARG A 300 -21.55 -18.88 6.10
N VAL A 301 -21.44 -18.92 4.77
CA VAL A 301 -21.97 -17.86 3.91
C VAL A 301 -23.46 -17.66 4.20
N GLY A 302 -23.84 -16.40 4.44
CA GLY A 302 -25.19 -15.99 4.82
C GLY A 302 -25.37 -15.76 6.33
N ASP A 303 -24.44 -16.20 7.18
CA ASP A 303 -24.51 -15.93 8.61
C ASP A 303 -24.30 -14.44 8.90
N HIS A 304 -25.04 -13.91 9.87
CA HIS A 304 -24.84 -12.56 10.38
C HIS A 304 -23.89 -12.59 11.58
N VAL A 305 -22.99 -11.61 11.63
CA VAL A 305 -22.09 -11.39 12.75
C VAL A 305 -22.24 -9.97 13.27
N THR A 306 -22.14 -9.83 14.58
CA THR A 306 -22.06 -8.54 15.28
C THR A 306 -20.59 -8.26 15.59
N ARG A 307 -20.20 -6.98 15.57
CA ARG A 307 -18.87 -6.55 16.01
C ARG A 307 -18.52 -7.16 17.37
N GLY A 308 -17.35 -7.79 17.44
CA GLY A 308 -16.84 -8.47 18.63
C GLY A 308 -17.20 -9.96 18.74
N ASP A 309 -18.05 -10.48 17.84
CA ASP A 309 -18.31 -11.91 17.72
C ASP A 309 -17.04 -12.66 17.33
N ARG A 310 -16.91 -13.89 17.82
CA ARG A 310 -15.78 -14.76 17.49
C ARG A 310 -16.00 -15.38 16.12
N LEU A 311 -15.00 -15.22 15.24
CA LEU A 311 -15.01 -15.74 13.87
C LEU A 311 -14.24 -17.06 13.75
N GLY A 312 -13.15 -17.20 14.50
CA GLY A 312 -12.25 -18.35 14.45
C GLY A 312 -11.03 -18.12 15.34
N GLU A 313 -9.91 -18.74 14.97
CA GLU A 313 -8.62 -18.62 15.66
C GLU A 313 -7.52 -18.28 14.65
N VAL A 314 -6.52 -17.52 15.09
CA VAL A 314 -5.31 -17.25 14.30
C VAL A 314 -4.58 -18.57 14.03
N GLY A 315 -4.23 -18.80 12.76
CA GLY A 315 -3.50 -19.98 12.31
C GLY A 315 -2.28 -19.61 11.48
N ASN A 316 -1.94 -20.48 10.54
CA ASN A 316 -0.84 -20.33 9.58
C ASN A 316 -1.16 -21.02 8.24
N SER A 317 -2.42 -21.09 7.85
CA SER A 317 -2.86 -21.75 6.61
C SER A 317 -2.68 -20.87 5.38
N GLY A 318 -2.64 -21.45 4.17
CA GLY A 318 -2.50 -20.69 2.92
C GLY A 318 -1.09 -20.22 2.64
N ASN A 319 -0.93 -19.07 1.98
CA ASN A 319 0.36 -18.49 1.60
C ASN A 319 0.97 -17.71 2.77
N SER A 320 1.29 -18.44 3.85
CA SER A 320 1.80 -17.88 5.10
C SER A 320 3.16 -18.50 5.47
N GLN A 321 4.07 -17.67 5.97
CA GLN A 321 5.40 -18.09 6.43
C GLN A 321 5.50 -18.25 7.96
N ALA A 322 4.60 -17.64 8.72
CA ALA A 322 4.54 -17.72 10.17
C ALA A 322 3.12 -17.37 10.65
N PRO A 323 2.68 -17.86 11.83
CA PRO A 323 1.36 -17.55 12.35
C PRO A 323 1.09 -16.04 12.51
N HIS A 324 0.05 -15.54 11.85
CA HIS A 324 -0.42 -14.16 11.93
C HIS A 324 -1.90 -14.07 11.52
N LEU A 325 -2.56 -12.96 11.86
CA LEU A 325 -3.87 -12.62 11.30
C LEU A 325 -3.68 -11.59 10.20
N HIS A 326 -3.91 -11.99 8.94
CA HIS A 326 -4.05 -11.03 7.84
C HIS A 326 -5.45 -10.42 7.86
N LEU A 327 -5.53 -9.10 8.01
CA LEU A 327 -6.76 -8.33 8.02
C LEU A 327 -6.67 -7.20 6.99
N HIS A 328 -7.66 -7.09 6.10
CA HIS A 328 -7.82 -5.88 5.29
C HIS A 328 -9.27 -5.60 4.89
N VAL A 329 -9.52 -4.39 4.40
CA VAL A 329 -10.80 -3.98 3.80
C VAL A 329 -10.65 -3.91 2.28
N MET A 330 -11.68 -4.34 1.56
CA MET A 330 -11.69 -4.52 0.10
C MET A 330 -12.93 -3.88 -0.52
N ASP A 331 -12.85 -3.54 -1.80
CA ASP A 331 -13.99 -3.05 -2.60
C ASP A 331 -14.82 -4.16 -3.28
N GLY A 332 -14.51 -5.42 -2.99
CA GLY A 332 -15.22 -6.59 -3.48
C GLY A 332 -15.01 -7.82 -2.59
N PRO A 333 -15.82 -8.88 -2.73
CA PRO A 333 -15.80 -10.04 -1.83
C PRO A 333 -14.66 -11.03 -2.11
N ASN A 334 -13.89 -10.85 -3.19
CA ASN A 334 -12.78 -11.72 -3.56
C ASN A 334 -11.46 -10.97 -3.41
N ALA A 335 -10.65 -11.37 -2.42
CA ALA A 335 -9.42 -10.68 -2.05
C ALA A 335 -8.35 -10.59 -3.14
N LEU A 336 -8.33 -11.55 -4.08
CA LEU A 336 -7.42 -11.51 -5.21
C LEU A 336 -7.90 -10.57 -6.32
N LEU A 337 -9.22 -10.34 -6.41
CA LEU A 337 -9.83 -9.56 -7.49
C LEU A 337 -10.33 -8.17 -7.05
N ALA A 338 -10.14 -7.83 -5.79
CA ALA A 338 -10.52 -6.55 -5.20
C ALA A 338 -9.31 -5.65 -4.95
N ASP A 339 -9.54 -4.35 -4.92
CA ASP A 339 -8.56 -3.37 -4.46
C ASP A 339 -8.67 -3.18 -2.94
N GLY A 340 -7.52 -2.98 -2.28
CA GLY A 340 -7.46 -2.66 -0.86
C GLY A 340 -7.99 -1.25 -0.57
N LEU A 341 -8.99 -1.16 0.29
CA LEU A 341 -9.57 0.09 0.77
C LEU A 341 -8.97 0.50 2.12
N PRO A 342 -8.77 1.80 2.36
CA PRO A 342 -8.37 2.27 3.67
C PRO A 342 -9.52 2.24 4.66
N TYR A 343 -9.14 2.05 5.91
CA TYR A 343 -10.02 1.99 7.07
C TYR A 343 -9.30 2.56 8.29
N VAL A 344 -10.02 2.70 9.39
CA VAL A 344 -9.47 3.12 10.69
C VAL A 344 -10.02 2.23 11.79
N PHE A 345 -9.34 2.17 12.94
CA PHE A 345 -9.87 1.54 14.14
C PHE A 345 -10.48 2.59 15.06
N GLU A 346 -11.59 2.24 15.72
CA GLU A 346 -12.30 3.15 16.64
C GLU A 346 -11.39 3.62 17.78
N ALA A 347 -10.65 2.69 18.41
CA ALA A 347 -9.78 3.00 19.53
C ALA A 347 -8.72 1.91 19.75
N PHE A 348 -7.50 2.32 20.09
CA PHE A 348 -6.42 1.48 20.60
C PHE A 348 -5.35 2.32 21.29
N THR A 349 -4.42 1.65 21.97
CA THR A 349 -3.23 2.30 22.56
C THR A 349 -1.96 1.86 21.85
N VAL A 350 -1.04 2.80 21.61
CA VAL A 350 0.30 2.55 21.07
C VAL A 350 1.35 2.76 22.17
N PRO A 351 1.78 1.69 22.87
CA PRO A 351 2.81 1.80 23.89
C PRO A 351 4.23 1.87 23.33
N ALA A 352 4.48 1.38 22.12
CA ALA A 352 5.80 1.34 21.50
C ALA A 352 5.72 1.12 19.98
N ALA A 353 6.85 1.13 19.30
CA ALA A 353 7.01 0.67 17.92
C ALA A 353 8.35 -0.07 17.77
N VAL A 354 8.48 -0.96 16.79
CA VAL A 354 9.75 -1.64 16.48
C VAL A 354 10.77 -0.61 15.97
N GLU A 355 11.91 -0.48 16.65
CA GLU A 355 12.87 0.61 16.41
C GLU A 355 13.64 0.46 15.08
N ALA A 356 14.02 -0.77 14.74
CA ALA A 356 14.93 -1.07 13.62
C ALA A 356 14.22 -1.49 12.32
N GLY A 357 12.91 -1.23 12.22
CA GLY A 357 12.12 -1.44 11.00
C GLY A 357 11.93 -2.91 10.59
N THR A 358 11.47 -3.12 9.35
CA THR A 358 11.06 -4.43 8.83
C THR A 358 12.17 -5.47 8.87
N ALA A 359 13.43 -5.08 8.62
CA ALA A 359 14.55 -6.05 8.65
C ALA A 359 14.76 -6.67 10.04
N ALA A 360 14.60 -5.88 11.11
CA ALA A 360 14.70 -6.39 12.48
C ALA A 360 13.48 -7.21 12.89
N PHE A 361 12.29 -6.83 12.39
CA PHE A 361 11.08 -7.62 12.52
C PHE A 361 11.23 -9.01 11.89
N ASP A 362 11.64 -9.07 10.61
CA ASP A 362 11.89 -10.31 9.87
C ASP A 362 12.96 -11.18 10.57
N GLN A 363 14.02 -10.55 11.09
CA GLN A 363 15.05 -11.27 11.82
C GLN A 363 14.51 -11.88 13.13
N ALA A 364 13.68 -11.14 13.86
CA ALA A 364 13.08 -11.62 15.10
C ALA A 364 12.12 -12.79 14.85
N GLU A 365 11.30 -12.72 13.81
CA GLU A 365 10.44 -13.82 13.37
C GLU A 365 11.26 -15.05 12.98
N ALA A 366 12.33 -14.85 12.19
CA ALA A 366 13.15 -15.94 11.66
C ALA A 366 14.08 -16.62 12.69
N THR A 367 14.43 -15.92 13.77
CA THR A 367 15.42 -16.42 14.77
C THR A 367 14.85 -16.58 16.17
N GLY A 368 13.65 -16.05 16.42
CA GLY A 368 13.07 -15.93 17.76
C GLY A 368 13.77 -14.92 18.65
N SER A 369 14.68 -14.09 18.14
CA SER A 369 15.33 -13.02 18.92
C SER A 369 14.31 -11.99 19.40
N PRO A 370 14.53 -11.35 20.56
CA PRO A 370 13.62 -10.31 21.03
C PRO A 370 13.71 -9.06 20.15
N LEU A 371 12.58 -8.38 19.99
CA LEU A 371 12.51 -7.09 19.30
C LEU A 371 13.02 -5.96 20.21
N HIS A 372 13.75 -5.04 19.59
CA HIS A 372 14.07 -3.74 20.18
C HIS A 372 12.92 -2.77 19.90
N LEU A 373 12.32 -2.25 20.96
CA LEU A 373 11.15 -1.39 20.90
C LEU A 373 11.48 0.03 21.35
N ALA A 374 11.05 1.01 20.56
CA ALA A 374 11.03 2.40 20.93
C ALA A 374 9.74 2.70 21.72
N SER A 375 9.86 2.75 23.05
CA SER A 375 8.73 3.02 23.95
C SER A 375 8.18 4.44 23.78
N LYS A 376 6.84 4.55 23.83
CA LYS A 376 6.13 5.83 23.94
C LYS A 376 5.71 6.03 25.40
N ILE A 377 6.23 7.08 26.03
CA ILE A 377 5.95 7.40 27.44
C ILE A 377 5.36 8.82 27.51
N PRO A 378 4.07 8.98 27.89
CA PRO A 378 3.08 7.91 28.11
C PRO A 378 2.67 7.20 26.79
N PRO A 379 2.09 5.98 26.87
CA PRO A 379 1.47 5.33 25.72
C PRO A 379 0.44 6.24 25.03
N SER A 380 0.39 6.19 23.70
CA SER A 380 -0.53 7.03 22.93
C SER A 380 -1.89 6.35 22.75
N ALA A 381 -2.90 6.80 23.48
CA ALA A 381 -4.28 6.43 23.22
C ALA A 381 -4.80 7.19 21.99
N VAL A 382 -5.25 6.47 20.97
CA VAL A 382 -5.69 7.04 19.69
C VAL A 382 -7.06 6.49 19.30
N ARG A 383 -7.78 7.27 18.48
CA ARG A 383 -9.13 6.95 18.00
C ARG A 383 -9.29 7.34 16.55
N ASP A 384 -10.11 6.59 15.83
CA ASP A 384 -10.46 6.83 14.42
C ASP A 384 -9.23 7.03 13.52
N VAL A 385 -8.19 6.21 13.76
CA VAL A 385 -6.94 6.19 12.99
C VAL A 385 -6.54 4.77 12.61
N LEU A 386 -5.68 4.64 11.61
CA LEU A 386 -4.98 3.39 11.31
C LEU A 386 -3.59 3.42 12.00
N PRO A 387 -3.11 2.31 12.60
CA PRO A 387 -1.75 2.25 13.12
C PRO A 387 -0.73 2.37 12.00
N LEU A 388 0.39 3.05 12.27
CA LEU A 388 1.58 2.96 11.44
C LEU A 388 2.18 1.54 11.50
N ASP A 389 2.80 1.13 10.41
CA ASP A 389 3.58 -0.10 10.32
C ASP A 389 4.54 -0.26 11.51
N LEU A 390 4.61 -1.48 12.02
CA LEU A 390 5.39 -1.91 13.18
C LEU A 390 5.06 -1.21 14.50
N SER A 391 3.90 -0.55 14.61
CA SER A 391 3.39 -0.11 15.90
C SER A 391 3.03 -1.32 16.76
N ILE A 392 3.36 -1.26 18.05
CA ILE A 392 2.75 -2.14 19.05
C ILE A 392 1.37 -1.57 19.39
N VAL A 393 0.37 -2.43 19.44
CA VAL A 393 -1.03 -2.10 19.61
C VAL A 393 -1.62 -2.91 20.76
N ASP A 394 -2.26 -2.19 21.68
CA ASP A 394 -3.05 -2.78 22.75
C ASP A 394 -4.53 -2.50 22.52
N TRP A 395 -5.30 -3.59 22.44
CA TRP A 395 -6.75 -3.62 22.30
C TRP A 395 -7.40 -3.69 23.68
N GLY A 396 -8.06 -2.59 24.06
CA GLY A 396 -8.78 -2.43 25.33
C GLY A 396 -9.26 -0.99 25.48
N THR A 397 -10.16 -0.74 26.42
CA THR A 397 -10.70 0.61 26.64
C THR A 397 -9.54 1.55 26.96
N PRO A 398 -9.33 2.65 26.21
CA PRO A 398 -8.35 3.66 26.61
C PRO A 398 -8.66 4.10 28.04
N PRO A 399 -7.67 4.33 28.92
CA PRO A 399 -7.93 4.89 30.23
C PRO A 399 -8.77 6.15 30.04
N SER A 400 -9.94 6.19 30.69
CA SER A 400 -10.90 7.29 30.57
C SER A 400 -10.15 8.61 30.72
N THR A 401 -10.22 9.45 29.69
CA THR A 401 -9.66 10.81 29.78
C THR A 401 -10.32 11.49 30.97
N PRO A 402 -9.56 12.05 31.94
CA PRO A 402 -10.20 12.77 33.03
C PRO A 402 -10.98 13.93 32.40
N THR A 403 -12.29 13.94 32.63
CA THR A 403 -13.13 15.12 32.39
C THR A 403 -12.45 16.30 33.08
N LYS A 404 -12.04 17.30 32.30
CA LYS A 404 -11.51 18.55 32.88
C LYS A 404 -12.56 19.08 33.87
N PRO A 405 -12.13 19.54 35.06
CA PRO A 405 -13.02 20.03 36.10
C PRO A 405 -13.81 21.27 35.67
#